data_AF-A0A9W9X329-F1
#
_entry.id   AF-A0A9W9X329-F1
#
_cell.length_a   1.000
_cell.length_b   1.000
_cell.length_c   1.000
_cell.angle_alpha   90.00
_cell.angle_beta   90.00
_cell.angle_gamma   90.00
#
_symmetry.space_group_name_H-M   'P 1'
#
loop_
_entity.id
_entity.type
_entity.pdbx_description
1 polymer ?
#
loop_
_entity_poly.entity_id
_entity_poly.type
_entity_poly.pdbx_seq_one_letter_code
_entity_poly.pdbx_strand_id
1 'polypeptide(L)'
;MELAICRLLNSLTDERFKVVYQAPTKSLCSERFRDWSNKFARLGLKCAELTGDTDHTQLRSVQSSHIIITTPEKWDSITRKWKDHMRLMQLVKLFLIDEVHILKETRGATLEAVVSRMKNIGSNVRFVALSATVPNSEDIATWLGKDAANQHIPAHREHFGEDFRPVKLQKFVYGYHSTGNDFVLDKICGSKFVHHLREVFRGESLIVSVQTS
;
A
#
# COMPACT_ATOMS: atom_id res chain seq x y z
N MET A 1 0.93 10.02 0.61
CA MET A 1 1.90 9.70 -0.48
C MET A 1 1.89 10.74 -1.59
N GLU A 2 0.79 11.43 -1.78
CA GLU A 2 0.55 12.52 -2.71
C GLU A 2 1.64 13.59 -2.66
N LEU A 3 2.14 13.94 -1.47
CA LEU A 3 3.26 14.87 -1.30
C LEU A 3 4.54 14.39 -2.01
N ALA A 4 4.81 13.09 -2.05
CA ALA A 4 5.96 12.57 -2.79
C ALA A 4 5.79 12.74 -4.30
N ILE A 5 4.56 12.60 -4.80
CA ILE A 5 4.20 12.87 -6.19
C ILE A 5 4.36 14.36 -6.49
N CYS A 6 3.78 15.24 -5.67
CA CYS A 6 3.93 16.69 -5.83
C CYS A 6 5.40 17.13 -5.79
N ARG A 7 6.20 16.56 -4.89
CA ARG A 7 7.64 16.83 -4.83
C ARG A 7 8.36 16.38 -6.10
N LEU A 8 7.99 15.23 -6.65
CA LEU A 8 8.53 14.74 -7.92
C LEU A 8 8.20 15.73 -9.05
N LEU A 9 6.93 16.13 -9.18
CA LEU A 9 6.49 17.10 -10.21
C LEU A 9 7.28 18.41 -10.16
N ASN A 10 7.55 18.92 -8.95
CA ASN A 10 8.32 20.15 -8.77
C ASN A 10 9.82 20.00 -9.07
N SER A 11 10.33 18.77 -9.16
CA SER A 11 11.75 18.47 -9.41
C SER A 11 12.05 18.04 -10.85
N LEU A 12 11.02 17.65 -11.62
CA LEU A 12 11.18 17.14 -12.96
C LEU A 12 11.14 18.25 -14.00
N THR A 13 12.06 18.15 -14.96
CA THR A 13 12.11 19.00 -16.15
C THR A 13 11.56 18.29 -17.40
N ASP A 14 11.52 16.95 -17.41
CA ASP A 14 10.91 16.14 -18.48
C ASP A 14 9.50 15.71 -18.06
N GLU A 15 8.54 15.91 -18.97
CA GLU A 15 7.14 15.47 -18.81
C GLU A 15 7.00 13.94 -18.89
N ARG A 16 8.02 13.24 -19.41
CA ARG A 16 8.03 11.78 -19.54
C ARG A 16 8.57 11.14 -18.27
N PHE A 17 7.66 10.89 -17.34
CA PHE A 17 7.94 10.11 -16.13
C PHE A 17 6.81 9.15 -15.83
N LYS A 18 7.10 8.18 -14.97
CA LYS A 18 6.11 7.27 -14.38
C LYS A 18 6.26 7.25 -12.88
N VAL A 19 5.13 7.29 -12.20
CA VAL A 19 4.96 6.97 -10.79
C VAL A 19 4.26 5.62 -10.71
N VAL A 20 4.82 4.71 -9.92
CA VAL A 20 4.17 3.43 -9.63
C VAL A 20 3.71 3.47 -8.19
N TYR A 21 2.44 3.20 -7.96
CA TYR A 21 1.85 2.98 -6.65
C TYR A 21 1.42 1.52 -6.54
N GLN A 22 1.92 0.86 -5.51
CA GLN A 22 1.67 -0.54 -5.26
C GLN A 22 0.92 -0.71 -3.94
N ALA A 23 -0.24 -1.38 -3.99
CA ALA A 23 -1.04 -1.70 -2.82
C ALA A 23 -1.26 -3.22 -2.68
N PRO A 24 -1.49 -3.74 -1.45
CA PRO A 24 -1.58 -5.17 -1.23
C PRO A 24 -2.85 -5.79 -1.82
N THR A 25 -3.94 -5.04 -1.93
CA THR A 25 -5.23 -5.56 -2.41
C THR A 25 -5.73 -4.79 -3.62
N LYS A 26 -6.52 -5.47 -4.47
CA LYS A 26 -7.21 -4.85 -5.59
C LYS A 26 -8.17 -3.75 -5.11
N SER A 27 -8.89 -3.98 -4.02
CA SER A 27 -9.82 -2.99 -3.47
C SER A 27 -9.14 -1.68 -3.10
N LEU A 28 -7.96 -1.73 -2.48
CA LEU A 28 -7.15 -0.54 -2.21
C LEU A 28 -6.66 0.11 -3.51
N CYS A 29 -6.25 -0.67 -4.51
CA CYS A 29 -5.91 -0.13 -5.83
C CYS A 29 -7.09 0.65 -6.44
N SER A 30 -8.28 0.07 -6.49
CA SER A 30 -9.45 0.70 -7.11
C SER A 30 -9.93 1.93 -6.33
N GLU A 31 -9.86 1.89 -5.00
CA GLU A 31 -10.13 3.05 -4.15
C GLU A 31 -9.16 4.20 -4.47
N ARG A 32 -7.87 3.91 -4.51
CA ARG A 32 -6.82 4.90 -4.78
C ARG A 32 -6.90 5.40 -6.21
N PHE A 33 -7.22 4.55 -7.18
CA PHE A 33 -7.44 4.96 -8.56
C PHE A 33 -8.57 5.96 -8.69
N ARG A 34 -9.72 5.72 -8.03
CA ARG A 34 -10.84 6.66 -8.04
C ARG A 34 -10.48 8.00 -7.40
N ASP A 35 -9.78 7.98 -6.26
CA ASP A 35 -9.36 9.19 -5.56
C ASP A 35 -8.32 10.00 -6.37
N TRP A 36 -7.26 9.35 -6.82
CA TRP A 36 -6.14 9.97 -7.51
C TRP A 36 -6.48 10.40 -8.94
N SER A 37 -7.34 9.66 -9.65
CA SER A 37 -7.82 10.09 -10.96
C SER A 37 -8.51 11.45 -10.86
N ASN A 38 -9.31 11.68 -9.83
CA ASN A 38 -10.00 12.97 -9.63
C ASN A 38 -9.04 14.07 -9.15
N LYS A 39 -8.16 13.76 -8.18
CA LYS A 39 -7.22 14.74 -7.61
C LYS A 39 -6.18 15.20 -8.65
N PHE A 40 -5.56 14.26 -9.34
CA PHE A 40 -4.44 14.53 -10.23
C PHE A 40 -4.86 14.88 -11.67
N ALA A 41 -6.12 14.63 -12.08
CA ALA A 41 -6.65 15.13 -13.35
C ALA A 41 -6.57 16.66 -13.44
N ARG A 42 -6.76 17.37 -12.33
CA ARG A 42 -6.62 18.85 -12.27
C ARG A 42 -5.19 19.33 -12.53
N LEU A 43 -4.21 18.45 -12.36
CA LEU A 43 -2.79 18.70 -12.63
C LEU A 43 -2.36 18.15 -14.01
N GLY A 44 -3.32 17.73 -14.86
CA GLY A 44 -3.04 17.17 -16.18
C GLY A 44 -2.49 15.74 -16.16
N LEU A 45 -2.39 15.11 -14.98
CA LEU A 45 -1.83 13.76 -14.87
C LEU A 45 -2.92 12.71 -15.08
N LYS A 46 -2.55 11.69 -15.85
CA LYS A 46 -3.40 10.54 -16.15
C LYS A 46 -3.06 9.39 -15.20
N CYS A 47 -4.05 8.81 -14.55
CA CYS A 47 -3.89 7.59 -13.76
C CYS A 47 -4.35 6.37 -14.58
N ALA A 48 -3.73 5.22 -14.34
CA ALA A 48 -4.18 3.94 -14.86
C ALA A 48 -4.12 2.88 -13.75
N GLU A 49 -5.16 2.06 -13.66
CA GLU A 49 -5.19 0.87 -12.81
C GLU A 49 -4.71 -0.34 -13.60
N LEU A 50 -3.83 -1.11 -12.98
CA LEU A 50 -3.20 -2.30 -13.55
C LEU A 50 -3.27 -3.43 -12.51
N THR A 51 -4.36 -4.19 -12.53
CA THR A 51 -4.60 -5.29 -11.60
C THR A 51 -4.85 -6.60 -12.35
N GLY A 52 -5.22 -7.66 -11.62
CA GLY A 52 -5.50 -8.98 -12.20
C GLY A 52 -6.60 -8.95 -13.27
N ASP A 53 -7.54 -8.01 -13.19
CA ASP A 53 -8.72 -7.92 -14.08
C ASP A 53 -8.47 -7.01 -15.30
N THR A 54 -7.23 -6.61 -15.52
CA THR A 54 -6.84 -5.69 -16.60
C THR A 54 -6.74 -6.38 -17.96
N ASP A 55 -7.56 -5.91 -18.90
CA ASP A 55 -7.54 -6.29 -20.32
C ASP A 55 -6.37 -5.68 -21.12
N HIS A 56 -6.10 -6.24 -22.32
CA HIS A 56 -5.09 -5.71 -23.26
C HIS A 56 -5.28 -4.23 -23.63
N THR A 57 -6.51 -3.72 -23.63
CA THR A 57 -6.82 -2.31 -23.90
C THR A 57 -6.29 -1.38 -22.81
N GLN A 58 -6.30 -1.84 -21.56
CA GLN A 58 -5.79 -1.08 -20.42
C GLN A 58 -4.25 -1.04 -20.40
N LEU A 59 -3.55 -2.02 -20.98
CA LEU A 59 -2.08 -1.96 -21.15
C LEU A 59 -1.62 -0.75 -22.00
N ARG A 60 -2.38 -0.36 -23.02
CA ARG A 60 -2.10 0.86 -23.79
C ARG A 60 -2.31 2.13 -22.95
N SER A 61 -3.28 2.11 -22.05
CA SER A 61 -3.53 3.21 -21.12
C SER A 61 -2.38 3.38 -20.11
N VAL A 62 -1.74 2.29 -19.70
CA VAL A 62 -0.53 2.34 -18.84
C VAL A 62 0.61 3.12 -19.52
N GLN A 63 0.80 2.92 -20.83
CA GLN A 63 1.83 3.64 -21.59
C GLN A 63 1.58 5.15 -21.68
N SER A 64 0.32 5.61 -21.69
CA SER A 64 -0.02 7.03 -21.73
C SER A 64 -0.29 7.67 -20.35
N SER A 65 -0.41 6.85 -19.29
CA SER A 65 -0.61 7.31 -17.91
C SER A 65 0.67 7.85 -17.27
N HIS A 66 0.58 8.75 -16.31
CA HIS A 66 1.72 9.21 -15.50
C HIS A 66 1.81 8.40 -14.20
N ILE A 67 0.67 7.99 -13.67
CA ILE A 67 0.56 7.27 -12.40
C ILE A 67 -0.06 5.90 -12.65
N ILE A 68 0.65 4.84 -12.28
CA ILE A 68 0.25 3.44 -12.44
C ILE A 68 -0.05 2.88 -11.06
N ILE A 69 -1.27 2.40 -10.87
CA ILE A 69 -1.75 1.83 -9.61
C ILE A 69 -1.87 0.32 -9.82
N THR A 70 -1.15 -0.47 -9.02
CA THR A 70 -0.99 -1.92 -9.29
C THR A 70 -0.87 -2.74 -8.01
N THR A 71 -1.04 -4.06 -8.13
CA THR A 71 -0.65 -5.01 -7.08
C THR A 71 0.78 -5.52 -7.30
N PRO A 72 1.45 -6.07 -6.26
CA PRO A 72 2.77 -6.67 -6.39
C PRO A 72 2.84 -7.76 -7.45
N GLU A 73 1.83 -8.63 -7.53
CA GLU A 73 1.78 -9.76 -8.46
C GLU A 73 1.66 -9.30 -9.91
N LYS A 74 0.78 -8.31 -10.15
CA LYS A 74 0.60 -7.78 -11.49
C LYS A 74 1.86 -7.04 -11.96
N TRP A 75 2.50 -6.28 -11.07
CA TRP A 75 3.74 -5.60 -11.39
C TRP A 75 4.91 -6.58 -11.60
N ASP A 76 5.01 -7.65 -10.81
CA ASP A 76 6.00 -8.70 -11.05
C ASP A 76 5.79 -9.34 -12.43
N SER A 77 4.55 -9.66 -12.81
CA SER A 77 4.23 -10.22 -14.13
C SER A 77 4.70 -9.31 -15.29
N ILE A 78 4.46 -8.00 -15.18
CA ILE A 78 4.90 -7.01 -16.17
C ILE A 78 6.42 -6.91 -16.22
N THR A 79 7.06 -6.86 -15.05
CA THR A 79 8.51 -6.67 -14.95
C THR A 79 9.30 -7.94 -15.25
N ARG A 80 8.69 -9.14 -15.26
CA ARG A 80 9.33 -10.37 -15.79
C ARG A 80 9.53 -10.30 -17.30
N LYS A 81 8.61 -9.64 -18.02
CA LYS A 81 8.75 -9.33 -19.46
C LYS A 81 9.51 -8.02 -19.66
N TRP A 82 10.64 -7.88 -18.95
CA TRP A 82 11.42 -6.64 -18.87
C TRP A 82 11.94 -6.16 -20.23
N LYS A 83 12.25 -7.08 -21.15
CA LYS A 83 12.75 -6.73 -22.50
C LYS A 83 11.70 -5.95 -23.30
N ASP A 84 10.44 -6.32 -23.17
CA ASP A 84 9.32 -5.67 -23.88
C ASP A 84 8.95 -4.31 -23.25
N HIS A 85 9.26 -4.13 -21.96
CA HIS A 85 8.87 -2.97 -21.16
C HIS A 85 10.06 -2.13 -20.66
N MET A 86 11.25 -2.31 -21.22
CA MET A 86 12.48 -1.65 -20.74
C MET A 86 12.33 -0.12 -20.73
N ARG A 87 11.70 0.43 -21.79
CA ARG A 87 11.39 1.87 -21.87
C ARG A 87 10.48 2.33 -20.73
N LEU A 88 9.47 1.54 -20.37
CA LEU A 88 8.56 1.88 -19.27
C LEU A 88 9.33 1.95 -17.95
N MET A 89 10.19 0.96 -17.68
CA MET A 89 10.93 0.87 -16.43
C MET A 89 11.97 2.00 -16.26
N GLN A 90 12.59 2.44 -17.37
CA GLN A 90 13.52 3.59 -17.36
C GLN A 90 12.83 4.92 -17.06
N LEU A 91 11.53 5.04 -17.38
CA LEU A 91 10.72 6.23 -17.10
C LEU A 91 10.21 6.27 -15.65
N VAL A 92 10.26 5.16 -14.91
CA VAL A 92 9.86 5.15 -13.51
C VAL A 92 10.84 6.00 -12.70
N LYS A 93 10.32 7.03 -12.02
CA LYS A 93 11.10 7.92 -11.15
C LYS A 93 10.72 7.82 -9.69
N LEU A 94 9.51 7.33 -9.39
CA LEU A 94 8.99 7.19 -8.04
C LEU A 94 8.22 5.87 -7.92
N PHE A 95 8.55 5.12 -6.87
CA PHE A 95 7.91 3.86 -6.52
C PHE A 95 7.35 3.96 -5.09
N LEU A 96 6.03 3.95 -5.01
CA LEU A 96 5.26 4.09 -3.78
C LEU A 96 4.77 2.71 -3.35
N ILE A 97 5.12 2.29 -2.14
CA ILE A 97 4.75 0.99 -1.58
C ILE A 97 3.80 1.24 -0.42
N ASP A 98 2.55 0.85 -0.56
CA ASP A 98 1.58 0.86 0.52
C ASP A 98 1.57 -0.47 1.27
N GLU A 99 1.28 -0.40 2.56
CA GLU A 99 1.23 -1.54 3.48
C GLU A 99 2.45 -2.46 3.38
N VAL A 100 3.65 -1.89 3.50
CA VAL A 100 4.92 -2.65 3.43
C VAL A 100 5.03 -3.77 4.48
N HIS A 101 4.17 -3.80 5.50
CA HIS A 101 4.07 -4.94 6.42
C HIS A 101 3.74 -6.26 5.73
N ILE A 102 3.16 -6.24 4.51
CA ILE A 102 2.93 -7.44 3.68
C ILE A 102 4.21 -8.23 3.39
N LEU A 103 5.41 -7.62 3.55
CA LEU A 103 6.69 -8.33 3.47
C LEU A 103 6.77 -9.54 4.41
N LYS A 104 6.01 -9.54 5.51
CA LYS A 104 6.01 -10.65 6.49
C LYS A 104 5.02 -11.77 6.15
N GLU A 105 4.17 -11.54 5.17
CA GLU A 105 3.15 -12.49 4.76
C GLU A 105 3.64 -13.36 3.60
N THR A 106 2.84 -14.34 3.19
CA THR A 106 3.14 -15.23 2.06
C THR A 106 3.39 -14.47 0.75
N ARG A 107 2.80 -13.28 0.60
CA ARG A 107 2.93 -12.41 -0.58
C ARG A 107 4.16 -11.49 -0.53
N GLY A 108 4.91 -11.50 0.57
CA GLY A 108 6.09 -10.66 0.77
C GLY A 108 7.21 -10.93 -0.23
N ALA A 109 7.43 -12.20 -0.60
CA ALA A 109 8.46 -12.59 -1.57
C ALA A 109 8.26 -11.93 -2.95
N THR A 110 7.01 -11.72 -3.38
CA THR A 110 6.70 -11.04 -4.64
C THR A 110 7.08 -9.57 -4.59
N LEU A 111 6.74 -8.88 -3.49
CA LEU A 111 7.14 -7.49 -3.26
C LEU A 111 8.67 -7.36 -3.20
N GLU A 112 9.35 -8.29 -2.53
CA GLU A 112 10.82 -8.29 -2.42
C GLU A 112 11.49 -8.44 -3.80
N ALA A 113 11.01 -9.38 -4.62
CA ALA A 113 11.50 -9.60 -5.97
C ALA A 113 11.29 -8.38 -6.86
N VAL A 114 10.13 -7.72 -6.76
CA VAL A 114 9.81 -6.50 -7.52
C VAL A 114 10.77 -5.37 -7.15
N VAL A 115 10.93 -5.07 -5.86
CA VAL A 115 11.76 -3.95 -5.41
C VAL A 115 13.22 -4.19 -5.76
N SER A 116 13.71 -5.40 -5.57
CA SER A 116 15.08 -5.78 -5.96
C SER A 116 15.33 -5.60 -7.46
N ARG A 117 14.35 -5.95 -8.30
CA ARG A 117 14.43 -5.73 -9.74
C ARG A 117 14.41 -4.24 -10.10
N MET A 118 13.55 -3.45 -9.46
CA MET A 118 13.47 -2.01 -9.70
C MET A 118 14.77 -1.27 -9.33
N LYS A 119 15.48 -1.73 -8.29
CA LYS A 119 16.81 -1.19 -7.94
C LYS A 119 17.88 -1.51 -8.98
N ASN A 120 17.83 -2.70 -9.56
CA ASN A 120 18.84 -3.16 -10.53
C ASN A 120 18.66 -2.59 -11.94
N ILE A 121 17.49 -2.03 -12.29
CA ILE A 121 17.22 -1.52 -13.64
C ILE A 121 17.99 -0.22 -13.97
N GLY A 122 18.73 0.35 -13.02
CA GLY A 122 19.62 1.49 -13.28
C GLY A 122 18.89 2.82 -13.49
N SER A 123 17.57 2.86 -13.30
CA SER A 123 16.83 4.12 -13.13
C SER A 123 17.02 4.63 -11.71
N ASN A 124 17.27 5.93 -11.57
CA ASN A 124 17.32 6.61 -10.28
C ASN A 124 15.90 6.72 -9.68
N VAL A 125 15.35 5.58 -9.25
CA VAL A 125 14.00 5.46 -8.70
C VAL A 125 14.03 5.83 -7.23
N ARG A 126 13.19 6.80 -6.85
CA ARG A 126 12.93 7.10 -5.44
C ARG A 126 11.90 6.11 -4.89
N PHE A 127 12.24 5.43 -3.80
CA PHE A 127 11.27 4.59 -3.06
C PHE A 127 10.64 5.38 -1.91
N VAL A 128 9.34 5.22 -1.72
CA VAL A 128 8.62 5.71 -0.53
C VAL A 128 7.71 4.58 -0.07
N ALA A 129 7.92 4.10 1.14
CA ALA A 129 7.13 3.02 1.73
C ALA A 129 6.29 3.55 2.90
N LEU A 130 5.06 3.09 3.01
CA LEU A 130 4.14 3.35 4.11
C LEU A 130 3.65 2.03 4.70
N SER A 131 3.41 2.00 6.00
CA SER A 131 2.72 0.89 6.66
C SER A 131 2.22 1.32 8.03
N ALA A 132 1.09 0.74 8.46
CA ALA A 132 0.50 1.00 9.76
C ALA A 132 1.35 0.50 10.93
N THR A 133 1.94 -0.70 10.83
CA THR A 133 2.75 -1.30 11.91
C THR A 133 3.87 -2.14 11.33
N VAL A 134 5.13 -1.75 11.57
CA VAL A 134 6.27 -2.55 11.16
C VAL A 134 7.33 -2.62 12.25
N PRO A 135 7.41 -3.75 12.99
CA PRO A 135 8.38 -3.87 14.08
C PRO A 135 9.84 -3.84 13.60
N ASN A 136 10.10 -4.25 12.36
CA ASN A 136 11.43 -4.28 11.73
C ASN A 136 11.59 -3.17 10.67
N SER A 137 11.12 -1.96 10.98
CA SER A 137 11.21 -0.83 10.04
C SER A 137 12.65 -0.39 9.75
N GLU A 138 13.61 -0.74 10.62
CA GLU A 138 15.04 -0.53 10.39
C GLU A 138 15.59 -1.42 9.27
N ASP A 139 15.25 -2.71 9.29
CA ASP A 139 15.64 -3.65 8.22
C ASP A 139 15.07 -3.22 6.87
N ILE A 140 13.82 -2.73 6.86
CA ILE A 140 13.18 -2.22 5.64
C ILE A 140 13.89 -0.95 5.14
N ALA A 141 14.27 -0.04 6.04
CA ALA A 141 14.99 1.16 5.66
C ALA A 141 16.36 0.82 5.06
N THR A 142 17.10 -0.10 5.69
CA THR A 142 18.37 -0.62 5.18
C THR A 142 18.20 -1.30 3.84
N TRP A 143 17.17 -2.14 3.71
CA TRP A 143 16.85 -2.81 2.47
C TRP A 143 16.56 -1.80 1.36
N LEU A 144 15.65 -0.84 1.57
CA LEU A 144 15.26 0.16 0.56
C LEU A 144 16.43 1.04 0.10
N GLY A 145 17.32 1.43 1.01
CA GLY A 145 18.44 2.32 0.73
C GLY A 145 18.02 3.78 0.57
N LYS A 146 18.98 4.70 0.76
CA LYS A 146 18.75 6.15 0.73
C LYS A 146 18.36 6.66 -0.66
N ASP A 147 19.10 6.24 -1.67
CA ASP A 147 18.89 6.58 -3.07
C ASP A 147 19.61 5.54 -3.96
N ALA A 148 19.44 5.65 -5.28
CA ALA A 148 20.01 4.67 -6.21
C ALA A 148 21.54 4.61 -6.20
N ALA A 149 22.23 5.70 -5.81
CA ALA A 149 23.68 5.78 -5.72
C ALA A 149 24.23 5.33 -4.35
N ASN A 150 23.44 5.52 -3.29
CA ASN A 150 23.82 5.28 -1.90
C ASN A 150 22.97 4.18 -1.27
N GLN A 151 22.83 3.03 -1.95
CA GLN A 151 21.99 1.92 -1.48
C GLN A 151 22.46 1.30 -0.16
N HIS A 152 23.74 1.43 0.17
CA HIS A 152 24.31 0.95 1.43
C HIS A 152 23.92 1.83 2.64
N ILE A 153 23.41 3.03 2.40
CA ILE A 153 22.93 3.93 3.46
C ILE A 153 21.44 3.64 3.65
N PRO A 154 20.98 3.39 4.88
CA PRO A 154 19.55 3.18 5.14
C PRO A 154 18.70 4.37 4.68
N ALA A 155 17.49 4.08 4.20
CA ALA A 155 16.50 5.08 3.88
C ALA A 155 16.10 5.90 5.12
N HIS A 156 15.63 7.13 4.89
CA HIS A 156 15.06 7.93 5.97
C HIS A 156 13.81 7.24 6.53
N ARG A 157 13.79 7.03 7.84
CA ARG A 157 12.73 6.34 8.56
C ARG A 157 12.08 7.30 9.55
N GLU A 158 10.75 7.33 9.55
CA GLU A 158 9.94 8.01 10.55
C GLU A 158 8.98 7.01 11.17
N HIS A 159 8.80 7.07 12.49
CA HIS A 159 7.88 6.22 13.21
C HIS A 159 6.90 7.07 14.03
N PHE A 160 5.63 6.97 13.66
CA PHE A 160 4.55 7.69 14.32
C PHE A 160 3.81 6.72 15.25
N GLY A 161 4.02 6.88 16.56
CA GLY A 161 3.31 6.09 17.57
C GLY A 161 1.82 6.45 17.66
N GLU A 162 1.09 5.72 18.49
CA GLU A 162 -0.34 5.94 18.77
C GLU A 162 -0.64 7.40 19.17
N ASP A 163 0.34 8.10 19.74
CA ASP A 163 0.17 9.48 20.14
C ASP A 163 -0.03 10.48 19.00
N PHE A 164 0.42 10.13 17.80
CA PHE A 164 0.31 10.96 16.60
C PHE A 164 -1.01 10.73 15.84
N ARG A 165 -1.89 9.84 16.32
CA ARG A 165 -3.21 9.68 15.70
C ARG A 165 -4.02 10.98 15.86
N PRO A 166 -4.59 11.53 14.76
CA PRO A 166 -5.46 12.70 14.84
C PRO A 166 -6.66 12.50 15.76
N VAL A 167 -7.14 11.26 15.86
CA VAL A 167 -8.20 10.84 16.78
C VAL A 167 -7.62 9.73 17.67
N LYS A 168 -7.58 9.98 18.98
CA LYS A 168 -7.08 9.02 19.96
C LYS A 168 -7.99 7.79 19.99
N LEU A 169 -7.38 6.60 19.90
CA LEU A 169 -8.11 5.35 19.92
C LEU A 169 -8.15 4.80 21.35
N GLN A 170 -9.34 4.49 21.84
CA GLN A 170 -9.53 3.76 23.09
C GLN A 170 -9.74 2.27 22.77
N LYS A 171 -8.97 1.40 23.42
CA LYS A 171 -9.03 -0.05 23.20
C LYS A 171 -9.55 -0.75 24.45
N PHE A 172 -10.66 -1.46 24.32
CA PHE A 172 -11.21 -2.33 25.35
C PHE A 172 -11.11 -3.78 24.86
N VAL A 173 -10.56 -4.67 25.68
CA VAL A 173 -10.40 -6.09 25.36
C VAL A 173 -11.15 -6.92 26.40
N TYR A 174 -12.16 -7.66 25.96
CA TYR A 174 -12.98 -8.53 26.81
C TYR A 174 -12.64 -9.99 26.51
N GLY A 175 -11.99 -10.67 27.46
CA GLY A 175 -11.65 -12.08 27.36
C GLY A 175 -12.80 -12.99 27.82
N TYR A 176 -13.10 -14.03 27.05
CA TYR A 176 -14.12 -15.04 27.38
C TYR A 176 -13.46 -16.42 27.46
N HIS A 177 -13.73 -17.16 28.54
CA HIS A 177 -13.24 -18.53 28.69
C HIS A 177 -14.17 -19.47 27.92
N SER A 178 -13.64 -20.19 26.93
CA SER A 178 -14.39 -21.24 26.22
C SER A 178 -14.28 -22.56 26.97
N THR A 179 -15.42 -23.23 27.19
CA THR A 179 -15.48 -24.59 27.72
C THR A 179 -15.43 -25.66 26.62
N GLY A 180 -15.03 -25.29 25.39
CA GLY A 180 -14.96 -26.19 24.23
C GLY A 180 -16.25 -26.33 23.43
N ASN A 181 -17.28 -25.53 23.71
CA ASN A 181 -18.53 -25.49 22.95
C ASN A 181 -18.75 -24.10 22.35
N ASP A 182 -18.54 -23.99 21.04
CA ASP A 182 -18.63 -22.74 20.29
C ASP A 182 -20.03 -22.11 20.34
N PHE A 183 -21.09 -22.92 20.43
CA PHE A 183 -22.45 -22.42 20.54
C PHE A 183 -22.70 -21.72 21.88
N VAL A 184 -22.11 -22.24 22.96
CA VAL A 184 -22.20 -21.62 24.29
C VAL A 184 -21.38 -20.34 24.32
N LEU A 185 -20.20 -20.34 23.71
CA LEU A 185 -19.35 -19.17 23.59
C LEU A 185 -20.06 -18.05 22.80
N ASP A 186 -20.64 -18.37 21.65
CA ASP A 186 -21.37 -17.40 20.82
C ASP A 186 -22.57 -16.79 21.57
N LYS A 187 -23.34 -17.62 22.29
CA LYS A 187 -24.45 -17.14 23.12
C LYS A 187 -24.00 -16.23 24.27
N ILE A 188 -22.87 -16.56 24.92
CA ILE A 188 -22.27 -15.71 25.97
C ILE A 188 -21.78 -14.39 25.38
N CYS A 189 -21.05 -14.44 24.27
CA CYS A 189 -20.54 -13.27 23.57
C CYS A 189 -21.71 -12.37 23.13
N GLY A 190 -22.71 -12.90 22.43
CA GLY A 190 -23.86 -12.14 21.93
C GLY A 190 -24.66 -11.47 23.05
N SER A 191 -24.92 -12.19 24.16
CA SER A 191 -25.68 -11.62 25.29
C SER A 191 -24.94 -10.49 26.01
N LYS A 192 -23.61 -10.59 26.13
CA LYS A 192 -22.77 -9.56 26.76
C LYS A 192 -22.35 -8.46 25.81
N PHE A 193 -22.36 -8.69 24.50
CA PHE A 193 -21.90 -7.74 23.49
C PHE A 193 -22.68 -6.43 23.56
N VAL A 194 -24.02 -6.51 23.57
CA VAL A 194 -24.90 -5.32 23.64
C VAL A 194 -24.68 -4.52 24.92
N HIS A 195 -24.38 -5.19 26.04
CA HIS A 195 -24.10 -4.53 27.31
C HIS A 195 -22.83 -3.69 27.22
N HIS A 196 -21.71 -4.28 26.80
CA HIS A 196 -20.43 -3.57 26.67
C HIS A 196 -20.51 -2.43 25.65
N LEU A 197 -21.27 -2.61 24.55
CA LEU A 197 -21.47 -1.54 23.58
C LEU A 197 -22.16 -0.32 24.19
N ARG A 198 -23.17 -0.52 25.05
CA ARG A 198 -23.90 0.59 25.70
C ARG A 198 -23.09 1.33 26.76
N GLU A 199 -22.14 0.65 27.39
CA GLU A 199 -21.24 1.29 28.37
C GLU A 199 -20.25 2.24 27.69
N VAL A 200 -19.78 1.88 26.50
CA VAL A 200 -18.72 2.61 25.79
C VAL A 200 -19.29 3.62 24.79
N PHE A 201 -20.36 3.27 24.06
CA PHE A 201 -20.88 4.05 22.94
C PHE A 201 -22.23 4.69 23.25
N ARG A 202 -22.37 6.00 23.00
CA ARG A 202 -23.60 6.77 23.23
C ARG A 202 -24.12 7.41 21.95
N GLY A 203 -24.79 6.61 21.11
CA GLY A 203 -25.48 7.09 19.91
C GLY A 203 -24.59 7.28 18.68
N GLU A 204 -23.37 6.77 18.71
CA GLU A 204 -22.43 6.79 17.59
C GLU A 204 -22.67 5.62 16.63
N SER A 205 -22.30 5.79 15.36
CA SER A 205 -22.34 4.72 14.36
C SER A 205 -21.35 3.61 14.73
N LEU A 206 -21.83 2.37 14.74
CA LEU A 206 -21.04 1.18 15.06
C LEU A 206 -20.83 0.31 13.82
N ILE A 207 -19.59 -0.14 13.62
CA ILE A 207 -19.24 -1.19 12.68
C ILE A 207 -18.95 -2.45 13.48
N VAL A 208 -19.67 -3.54 13.18
CA VAL A 208 -19.49 -4.84 13.83
C VAL A 208 -19.03 -5.84 12.79
N SER A 209 -17.85 -6.41 13.00
CA SER A 209 -17.29 -7.48 12.17
C SER A 209 -17.45 -8.81 12.89
N VAL A 210 -18.10 -9.78 12.24
CA VAL A 210 -18.29 -11.15 12.74
C VAL A 210 -17.65 -12.15 11.79
N GLN A 211 -17.07 -13.22 12.34
CA GLN A 211 -16.55 -14.32 11.53
C GLN A 211 -17.68 -15.31 11.24
N THR A 212 -17.90 -15.65 9.98
CA THR A 212 -18.86 -16.67 9.57
C THR A 212 -18.14 -17.99 9.31
N SER A 213 -18.72 -19.09 9.79
CA SER A 213 -18.26 -20.46 9.56
C SER A 213 -18.41 -20.92 8.12
#